data_AF-A0A957QQE7-F1
#
_entry.id   AF-A0A957QQE7-F1
#
_cell.length_a   1.000
_cell.length_b   1.000
_cell.length_c   1.000
_cell.angle_alpha   90.00
_cell.angle_beta   90.00
_cell.angle_gamma   90.00
#
_symmetry.space_group_name_H-M   'P 1'
#
loop_
_entity.id
_entity.type
_entity.pdbx_description
1 polymer ?
#
loop_
_entity_poly.entity_id
_entity_poly.type
_entity_poly.pdbx_seq_one_letter_code
_entity_poly.pdbx_strand_id
1 'polypeptide(L)'
;MSHWESERHAIRHLLDERHPAHAMAAYYALNHPGDRTTLIPWPSPPSRATAYLCLSMTGLDLFRPLLTSHLPITSEATAALFHDVLPPGAALLISAPVQERPILAALFDLEGESTLRLYDYRQLRTEPELNVLMSQEATPQGWSRFIIQQPDSQTGQNKAVASAQVNWQGRYYAEISVQT
;
A
#
# COMPACT_ATOMS: atom_id res chain seq x y z
N MET A 1 -18.01 -7.15 18.27
CA MET A 1 -16.78 -6.93 17.50
C MET A 1 -16.79 -7.89 16.34
N SER A 2 -16.68 -7.37 15.12
CA SER A 2 -16.43 -8.22 13.96
C SER A 2 -15.06 -8.90 14.12
N HIS A 3 -14.87 -10.07 13.49
CA HIS A 3 -13.63 -10.84 13.62
C HIS A 3 -12.37 -10.01 13.28
N TRP A 4 -12.45 -9.17 12.26
CA TRP A 4 -11.36 -8.29 11.82
C TRP A 4 -11.03 -7.16 12.80
N GLU A 5 -11.97 -6.70 13.64
CA GLU A 5 -11.66 -5.69 14.69
C GLU A 5 -10.71 -6.26 15.74
N SER A 6 -10.91 -7.52 16.11
CA SER A 6 -10.07 -8.20 17.08
C SER A 6 -8.64 -8.40 16.55
N GLU A 7 -8.50 -8.78 15.28
CA GLU A 7 -7.19 -8.97 14.64
C GLU A 7 -6.44 -7.65 14.52
N ARG A 8 -7.12 -6.58 14.08
CA ARG A 8 -6.55 -5.22 14.02
C ARG A 8 -6.10 -4.74 15.39
N HIS A 9 -6.88 -5.02 16.43
CA HIS A 9 -6.50 -4.67 17.80
C HIS A 9 -5.20 -5.38 18.21
N ALA A 10 -5.07 -6.67 17.90
CA ALA A 10 -3.92 -7.47 18.29
C ALA A 10 -2.59 -7.02 17.66
N ILE A 11 -2.62 -6.49 16.42
CA ILE A 11 -1.42 -6.05 15.70
C ILE A 11 -1.10 -4.57 15.88
N ARG A 12 -2.01 -3.77 16.44
CA ARG A 12 -1.91 -2.29 16.41
C ARG A 12 -0.59 -1.74 16.96
N HIS A 13 -0.01 -2.42 17.95
CA HIS A 13 1.25 -2.02 18.57
C HIS A 13 2.50 -2.30 17.73
N LEU A 14 2.39 -3.10 16.67
CA LEU A 14 3.47 -3.37 15.71
C LEU A 14 3.60 -2.25 14.67
N LEU A 15 2.59 -1.39 14.56
CA LEU A 15 2.49 -0.35 13.55
C LEU A 15 2.37 1.03 14.18
N ASP A 16 3.29 1.91 13.80
CA ASP A 16 3.22 3.33 14.11
C ASP A 16 2.57 4.10 12.95
N GLU A 17 1.29 4.44 13.08
CA GLU A 17 0.52 5.21 12.08
C GLU A 17 1.10 6.60 11.79
N ARG A 18 2.03 7.11 12.62
CA ARG A 18 2.71 8.41 12.48
C ARG A 18 4.14 8.30 11.96
N HIS A 19 4.62 7.10 11.66
CA HIS A 19 5.92 6.90 11.01
C HIS A 19 5.70 6.73 9.51
N PRO A 20 6.29 7.57 8.63
CA PRO A 20 6.06 7.47 7.18
C PRO A 20 6.45 6.10 6.59
N ALA A 21 7.45 5.41 7.15
CA ALA A 21 7.85 4.08 6.69
C ALA A 21 6.77 3.01 6.95
N HIS A 22 5.87 3.24 7.91
CA HIS A 22 4.77 2.35 8.22
C HIS A 22 3.47 2.75 7.52
N ALA A 23 3.43 3.87 6.80
CA ALA A 23 2.19 4.46 6.32
C ALA A 23 1.33 3.49 5.48
N MET A 24 1.95 2.82 4.50
CA MET A 24 1.25 1.85 3.64
C MET A 24 0.78 0.63 4.43
N ALA A 25 1.67 0.04 5.23
CA ALA A 25 1.36 -1.11 6.08
C ALA A 25 0.24 -0.80 7.08
N ALA A 26 0.29 0.36 7.73
CA ALA A 26 -0.73 0.84 8.66
C ALA A 26 -2.07 1.11 7.97
N TYR A 27 -2.07 1.65 6.75
CA TYR A 27 -3.30 1.82 5.99
C TYR A 27 -3.95 0.46 5.69
N TYR A 28 -3.21 -0.46 5.05
CA TYR A 28 -3.77 -1.73 4.60
C TYR A 28 -4.14 -2.68 5.75
N ALA A 29 -3.34 -2.72 6.81
CA ALA A 29 -3.60 -3.60 7.94
C ALA A 29 -4.68 -3.06 8.90
N LEU A 30 -4.75 -1.74 9.13
CA LEU A 30 -5.64 -1.16 10.17
C LEU A 30 -6.88 -0.45 9.61
N ASN A 31 -6.82 0.11 8.40
CA ASN A 31 -7.83 1.05 7.90
C ASN A 31 -8.54 0.61 6.61
N HIS A 32 -7.92 -0.22 5.78
CA HIS A 32 -8.52 -0.72 4.54
C HIS A 32 -9.81 -1.53 4.81
N PRO A 33 -10.80 -1.56 3.90
CA PRO A 33 -12.04 -2.30 4.10
C PRO A 33 -11.81 -3.78 4.44
N GLY A 34 -12.43 -4.25 5.53
CA GLY A 34 -12.20 -5.61 6.06
C GLY A 34 -12.73 -6.74 5.17
N ASP A 35 -13.66 -6.45 4.27
CA ASP A 35 -14.16 -7.35 3.23
C ASP A 35 -13.17 -7.53 2.06
N ARG A 36 -12.10 -6.73 2.01
CA ARG A 36 -11.04 -6.77 0.99
C ARG A 36 -9.65 -6.98 1.58
N THR A 37 -9.58 -7.30 2.87
CA THR A 37 -8.34 -7.54 3.59
C THR A 37 -8.42 -8.84 4.38
N THR A 38 -7.44 -9.71 4.18
CA THR A 38 -7.18 -10.85 5.07
C THR A 38 -5.99 -10.50 5.95
N LEU A 39 -6.23 -10.41 7.26
CA LEU A 39 -5.20 -10.10 8.24
C LEU A 39 -4.90 -11.36 9.05
N ILE A 40 -3.64 -11.78 9.09
CA ILE A 40 -3.19 -12.97 9.81
C ILE A 40 -2.19 -12.54 10.88
N PRO A 41 -2.63 -12.35 12.13
CA PRO A 41 -1.73 -12.08 13.25
C PRO A 41 -1.04 -13.37 13.70
N TRP A 42 0.20 -13.24 14.18
CA TRP A 42 0.97 -14.34 14.72
C TRP A 42 1.59 -13.99 16.08
N PRO A 43 1.55 -14.89 17.09
CA PRO A 43 0.89 -16.19 17.08
C PRO A 43 -0.64 -16.08 17.12
N SER A 44 -1.32 -17.13 16.65
CA SER A 44 -2.78 -17.30 16.78
C SER A 44 -3.07 -18.31 17.92
N PRO A 45 -4.00 -18.05 18.84
CA PRO A 45 -4.95 -16.94 18.86
C PRO A 45 -4.33 -15.60 19.31
N PRO A 46 -4.79 -14.47 18.75
CA PRO A 46 -4.10 -13.20 18.87
C PRO A 46 -4.55 -12.39 20.10
N SER A 47 -3.86 -12.56 21.24
CA SER A 47 -3.99 -11.63 22.37
C SER A 47 -3.04 -10.44 22.24
N ARG A 48 -1.84 -10.70 21.71
CA ARG A 48 -0.83 -9.70 21.34
C ARG A 48 0.08 -10.31 20.29
N ALA A 49 -0.12 -9.92 19.03
CA ALA A 49 0.68 -10.45 17.93
C ALA A 49 2.12 -9.92 18.00
N THR A 50 3.09 -10.73 17.61
CA THR A 50 4.49 -10.31 17.44
C THR A 50 4.86 -10.15 15.97
N ALA A 51 4.03 -10.68 15.08
CA ALA A 51 4.15 -10.56 13.64
C ALA A 51 2.77 -10.57 12.98
N TYR A 52 2.69 -10.16 11.72
CA TYR A 52 1.48 -10.32 10.92
C TYR A 52 1.79 -10.41 9.43
N LEU A 53 0.89 -11.05 8.69
CA LEU A 53 0.73 -10.89 7.24
C LEU A 53 -0.61 -10.23 6.95
N CYS A 54 -0.62 -9.27 6.02
CA CYS A 54 -1.83 -8.60 5.58
C CYS A 54 -1.90 -8.67 4.06
N LEU A 55 -2.89 -9.40 3.55
CA LEU A 55 -3.21 -9.51 2.12
C LEU A 55 -4.39 -8.57 1.82
N SER A 56 -4.18 -7.61 0.93
CA SER A 56 -5.20 -6.63 0.56
C SER A 56 -5.45 -6.65 -0.95
N MET A 57 -6.70 -6.80 -1.34
CA MET A 57 -7.12 -6.62 -2.73
C MET A 57 -7.24 -5.13 -3.03
N THR A 58 -6.38 -4.60 -3.89
CA THR A 58 -6.27 -3.16 -4.16
C THR A 58 -6.65 -2.83 -5.59
N GLY A 59 -6.82 -1.54 -5.88
CA GLY A 59 -6.98 -1.06 -7.26
C GLY A 59 -5.66 -1.01 -8.05
N LEU A 60 -4.52 -1.28 -7.42
CA LEU A 60 -3.20 -1.24 -8.07
C LEU A 60 -2.99 -2.47 -8.97
N ASP A 61 -3.48 -3.64 -8.54
CA ASP A 61 -3.52 -4.86 -9.33
C ASP A 61 -4.74 -5.70 -8.90
N LEU A 62 -5.58 -6.07 -9.87
CA LEU A 62 -6.84 -6.78 -9.62
C LEU A 62 -6.66 -8.29 -9.45
N PHE A 63 -5.49 -8.82 -9.79
CA PHE A 63 -5.20 -10.26 -9.82
C PHE A 63 -4.21 -10.67 -8.74
N ARG A 64 -3.33 -9.77 -8.33
CA ARG A 64 -2.31 -10.01 -7.31
C ARG A 64 -2.64 -9.19 -6.06
N PRO A 65 -2.90 -9.82 -4.90
CA PRO A 65 -3.07 -9.07 -3.68
C PRO A 65 -1.76 -8.38 -3.28
N LEU A 66 -1.90 -7.21 -2.65
CA LEU A 66 -0.81 -6.53 -1.99
C LEU A 66 -0.57 -7.19 -0.63
N LEU A 67 0.63 -7.69 -0.43
CA LEU A 67 1.15 -8.14 0.84
C LEU A 67 1.86 -6.98 1.55
N THR A 68 1.42 -6.69 2.78
CA THR A 68 2.20 -5.93 3.76
C THR A 68 2.43 -6.80 4.99
N SER A 69 3.58 -6.63 5.64
CA SER A 69 4.00 -7.50 6.73
C SER A 69 4.73 -6.75 7.84
N HIS A 70 4.76 -7.41 9.00
CA HIS A 70 5.77 -7.22 10.02
C HIS A 70 6.20 -8.61 10.46
N LEU A 71 7.38 -9.05 10.05
CA LEU A 71 7.83 -10.44 10.21
C LEU A 71 8.62 -10.63 11.51
N PRO A 72 8.60 -11.84 12.10
CA PRO A 72 9.51 -12.16 13.19
C PRO A 72 10.96 -12.22 12.68
N ILE A 73 11.93 -12.02 13.58
CA ILE A 73 13.36 -11.93 13.22
C ILE A 73 13.92 -13.30 12.74
N THR A 74 13.28 -14.42 13.08
CA THR A 74 13.78 -15.77 12.72
C THR A 74 13.22 -16.28 11.39
N SER A 75 14.06 -16.89 10.57
CA SER A 75 13.71 -17.39 9.24
C SER A 75 12.68 -18.54 9.25
N GLU A 76 12.75 -19.44 10.23
CA GLU A 76 11.90 -20.64 10.28
C GLU A 76 10.43 -20.32 10.58
N ALA A 77 10.19 -19.48 11.59
CA ALA A 77 8.82 -19.05 11.93
C ALA A 77 8.18 -18.26 10.79
N THR A 78 8.97 -17.44 10.09
CA THR A 78 8.51 -16.69 8.92
C THR A 78 8.14 -17.62 7.77
N ALA A 79 8.99 -18.61 7.46
CA ALA A 79 8.70 -19.58 6.39
C ALA A 79 7.40 -20.35 6.67
N ALA A 80 7.20 -20.82 7.91
CA ALA A 80 5.98 -21.51 8.31
C ALA A 80 4.74 -20.61 8.14
N LEU A 81 4.83 -19.35 8.58
CA LEU A 81 3.74 -18.37 8.44
C LEU A 81 3.35 -18.17 6.97
N PHE A 82 4.32 -18.09 6.06
CA PHE A 82 4.05 -17.97 4.63
C PHE A 82 3.44 -19.24 4.03
N HIS A 83 3.93 -20.42 4.40
CA HIS A 83 3.39 -21.69 3.93
C HIS A 83 1.95 -21.95 4.38
N ASP A 84 1.58 -21.51 5.58
CA ASP A 84 0.22 -21.67 6.10
C ASP A 84 -0.80 -20.75 5.41
N VAL A 85 -0.33 -19.62 4.88
CA VAL A 85 -1.17 -18.54 4.35
C VAL A 85 -1.25 -18.55 2.83
N LEU A 86 -0.14 -18.85 2.15
CA LEU A 86 -0.03 -18.73 0.71
C LEU A 86 -0.01 -20.10 0.04
N PRO A 87 -0.87 -20.35 -0.96
CA PRO A 87 -0.71 -21.52 -1.78
C PRO A 87 0.61 -21.44 -2.56
N PRO A 88 1.29 -22.57 -2.81
CA PRO A 88 2.46 -22.60 -3.68
C PRO A 88 2.15 -21.98 -5.05
N GLY A 89 3.04 -21.11 -5.54
CA GLY A 89 2.87 -20.40 -6.81
C GLY A 89 1.98 -19.15 -6.75
N ALA A 90 1.56 -18.70 -5.55
CA ALA A 90 0.85 -17.45 -5.39
C ALA A 90 1.67 -16.25 -5.92
N ALA A 91 1.11 -15.50 -6.87
CA ALA A 91 1.68 -14.26 -7.34
C ALA A 91 1.21 -13.09 -6.46
N LEU A 92 2.14 -12.31 -5.93
CA LEU A 92 1.87 -11.21 -4.99
C LEU A 92 2.60 -9.95 -5.41
N LEU A 93 2.06 -8.81 -4.97
CA LEU A 93 2.83 -7.57 -4.85
C LEU A 93 3.25 -7.42 -3.40
N ILE A 94 4.53 -7.16 -3.14
CA ILE A 94 5.05 -7.11 -1.77
C ILE A 94 5.55 -5.69 -1.46
N SER A 95 5.00 -5.08 -0.40
CA SER A 95 5.51 -3.85 0.18
C SER A 95 5.94 -4.14 1.62
N ALA A 96 7.24 -4.15 1.84
CA ALA A 96 7.84 -4.55 3.10
C ALA A 96 9.04 -3.66 3.47
N PRO A 97 9.40 -3.57 4.77
CA PRO A 97 10.64 -2.95 5.19
C PRO A 97 11.86 -3.59 4.49
N VAL A 98 12.86 -2.78 4.16
CA VAL A 98 14.09 -3.25 3.46
C VAL A 98 14.80 -4.37 4.23
N GLN A 99 14.68 -4.38 5.56
CA GLN A 99 15.23 -5.39 6.45
C GLN A 99 14.60 -6.78 6.25
N GLU A 100 13.37 -6.87 5.72
CA GLU A 100 12.69 -8.13 5.42
C GLU A 100 13.13 -8.72 4.06
N ARG A 101 13.88 -7.96 3.24
CA ARG A 101 14.32 -8.43 1.92
C ARG A 101 15.03 -9.79 1.94
N PRO A 102 15.98 -10.09 2.85
CA PRO A 102 16.68 -11.38 2.82
C PRO A 102 15.76 -12.57 3.02
N ILE A 103 14.77 -12.47 3.91
CA ILE A 103 13.82 -13.56 4.15
C ILE A 103 12.81 -13.68 3.00
N LEU A 104 12.38 -12.55 2.42
CA LEU A 104 11.51 -12.55 1.24
C LEU A 104 12.21 -13.17 0.02
N ALA A 105 13.46 -12.83 -0.23
CA ALA A 105 14.25 -13.40 -1.33
C ALA A 105 14.54 -14.90 -1.14
N ALA A 106 14.47 -15.42 0.09
CA ALA A 106 14.60 -16.85 0.35
C ALA A 106 13.29 -17.62 0.12
N LEU A 107 12.13 -16.95 0.19
CA LEU A 107 10.81 -17.55 0.11
C LEU A 107 10.13 -17.37 -1.26
N PHE A 108 10.50 -16.32 -1.99
CA PHE A 108 9.86 -15.93 -3.25
C PHE A 108 10.86 -15.87 -4.40
N ASP A 109 10.37 -16.19 -5.60
CA ASP A 109 11.04 -15.82 -6.84
C ASP A 109 10.70 -14.35 -7.16
N LEU A 110 11.67 -13.45 -7.06
CA LEU A 110 11.46 -12.01 -7.18
C LEU A 110 11.61 -11.56 -8.64
N GLU A 111 10.49 -11.38 -9.35
CA GLU A 111 10.49 -10.92 -10.75
C GLU A 111 10.89 -9.44 -10.91
N GLY A 112 10.65 -8.62 -9.89
CA GLY A 112 10.94 -7.19 -9.93
C GLY A 112 10.99 -6.57 -8.54
N GLU A 113 11.94 -5.67 -8.34
CA GLU A 113 12.17 -5.02 -7.06
C GLU A 113 12.48 -3.53 -7.27
N SER A 114 11.90 -2.70 -6.40
CA SER A 114 12.25 -1.28 -6.33
C SER A 114 12.33 -0.83 -4.88
N THR A 115 13.34 -0.02 -4.56
CA THR A 115 13.44 0.63 -3.25
C THR A 115 12.72 1.96 -3.30
N LEU A 116 11.60 2.06 -2.57
CA LEU A 116 10.86 3.31 -2.42
C LEU A 116 11.67 4.32 -1.59
N ARG A 117 11.64 5.59 -2.01
CA ARG A 117 12.27 6.70 -1.30
C ARG A 117 11.20 7.55 -0.63
N LEU A 118 11.38 7.82 0.67
CA LEU A 118 10.50 8.71 1.42
C LEU A 118 11.04 10.13 1.34
N TYR A 119 10.24 11.04 0.79
CA TYR A 119 10.57 12.45 0.70
C TYR A 119 9.73 13.27 1.69
N ASP A 120 10.36 14.21 2.37
CA ASP A 120 9.70 15.17 3.27
C ASP A 120 9.42 16.47 2.50
N TYR A 121 8.14 16.79 2.30
CA TYR A 121 7.73 18.02 1.61
C TYR A 121 7.71 19.19 2.59
N ARG A 122 8.57 20.20 2.32
CA ARG A 122 8.65 21.43 3.12
C ARG A 122 8.03 22.59 2.38
N GLN A 123 6.82 22.97 2.78
CA GLN A 123 5.99 24.01 2.14
C GLN A 123 6.65 25.39 2.04
N LEU A 124 7.63 25.70 2.89
CA LEU A 124 8.27 27.03 3.00
C LEU A 124 9.11 27.47 1.78
N ARG A 125 9.19 26.68 0.70
CA ARG A 125 10.09 26.95 -0.44
C ARG A 125 9.50 26.76 -1.83
N THR A 126 8.19 26.62 -1.96
CA THR A 126 7.55 26.36 -3.26
C THR A 126 6.40 27.31 -3.49
N GLU A 127 6.50 28.12 -4.53
CA GLU A 127 5.35 28.82 -5.11
C GLU A 127 4.60 27.82 -6.01
N PRO A 128 3.35 27.47 -5.70
CA PRO A 128 2.59 26.54 -6.52
C PRO A 128 2.26 27.19 -7.87
N GLU A 129 2.73 26.59 -8.96
CA GLU A 129 2.29 26.96 -10.32
C GLU A 129 0.94 26.29 -10.61
N LEU A 130 -0.11 27.10 -10.73
CA LEU A 130 -1.45 26.60 -11.04
C LEU A 130 -1.63 26.50 -12.56
N ASN A 131 -1.70 25.27 -13.07
CA ASN A 131 -2.00 25.05 -14.48
C ASN A 131 -3.51 25.21 -14.72
N VAL A 132 -3.89 26.23 -15.50
CA VAL A 132 -5.29 26.54 -15.85
C VAL A 132 -5.97 25.47 -16.72
N LEU A 133 -5.21 24.49 -17.23
CA LEU A 133 -5.71 23.35 -18.01
C LEU A 133 -6.02 22.12 -17.15
N MET A 134 -6.03 22.27 -15.82
CA MET A 134 -6.35 21.20 -14.88
C MET A 134 -7.87 21.00 -14.75
N SER A 135 -8.34 19.76 -14.95
CA SER A 135 -9.68 19.32 -14.55
C SER A 135 -9.60 18.48 -13.27
N GLN A 136 -10.65 18.58 -12.44
CA GLN A 136 -10.86 17.69 -11.30
C GLN A 136 -11.98 16.70 -11.63
N GLU A 137 -11.70 15.42 -11.44
CA GLU A 137 -12.62 14.31 -11.60
C GLU A 137 -12.66 13.49 -10.29
N ALA A 138 -13.72 12.72 -10.09
CA ALA A 138 -13.81 11.77 -8.99
C ALA A 138 -13.41 10.37 -9.46
N THR A 139 -12.62 9.65 -8.67
CA THR A 139 -12.38 8.22 -8.88
C THR A 139 -13.63 7.42 -8.51
N PRO A 140 -13.76 6.15 -8.92
CA PRO A 140 -14.86 5.27 -8.49
C PRO A 140 -14.99 5.14 -6.97
N GLN A 141 -13.92 5.46 -6.22
CA GLN A 141 -13.87 5.42 -4.76
C GLN A 141 -14.22 6.79 -4.13
N GLY A 142 -14.57 7.80 -4.94
CA GLY A 142 -14.91 9.15 -4.51
C GLY A 142 -13.71 10.07 -4.25
N TRP A 143 -12.48 9.60 -4.49
CA TRP A 143 -11.28 10.42 -4.32
C TRP A 143 -11.08 11.39 -5.47
N SER A 144 -10.37 12.49 -5.23
CA SER A 144 -10.04 13.45 -6.29
C SER A 144 -8.94 12.91 -7.20
N ARG A 145 -9.17 13.07 -8.51
CA ARG A 145 -8.21 12.87 -9.59
C ARG A 145 -8.09 14.19 -10.34
N PHE A 146 -6.87 14.64 -10.58
CA PHE A 146 -6.57 15.84 -11.33
C PHE A 146 -5.90 15.46 -12.65
N ILE A 147 -6.32 16.07 -13.75
CA ILE A 147 -5.78 15.77 -15.09
C ILE A 147 -5.46 17.09 -15.79
N ILE A 148 -4.25 17.19 -16.34
CA ILE A 148 -3.88 18.29 -17.24
C ILE A 148 -4.15 17.80 -18.66
N GLN A 149 -4.99 18.54 -19.39
CA GLN A 149 -5.33 18.24 -20.77
C GLN A 149 -4.70 19.27 -21.72
N GLN A 150 -4.20 18.81 -22.86
CA GLN A 150 -3.78 19.68 -23.95
C GLN A 150 -4.47 19.27 -25.25
N PRO A 151 -4.84 20.23 -26.12
CA PRO A 151 -5.35 19.92 -27.45
C PRO A 151 -4.28 19.18 -28.25
N ASP A 152 -4.62 18.02 -28.78
CA ASP A 152 -3.78 17.31 -29.73
C ASP A 152 -3.73 18.08 -31.04
N SER A 153 -2.54 18.54 -31.40
CA SER A 153 -2.24 19.28 -32.64
C SER A 153 -2.66 18.56 -33.93
N GLN A 154 -2.82 17.22 -33.91
CA GLN A 154 -3.19 16.44 -35.09
C GLN A 154 -4.68 16.12 -35.16
N THR A 155 -5.34 15.89 -34.02
CA THR A 155 -6.75 15.43 -33.98
C THR A 155 -7.72 16.48 -33.46
N GLY A 156 -7.23 17.56 -32.85
CA GLY A 156 -8.04 18.59 -32.19
C GLY A 156 -8.72 18.11 -30.90
N GLN A 157 -8.51 16.87 -30.49
CA GLN A 157 -9.08 16.32 -29.26
C GLN A 157 -8.18 16.61 -28.05
N ASN A 158 -8.77 16.81 -26.88
CA ASN A 158 -8.01 16.95 -25.65
C ASN A 158 -7.36 15.61 -25.27
N LYS A 159 -6.03 15.60 -25.10
CA LYS A 159 -5.26 14.48 -24.59
C LYS A 159 -4.78 14.79 -23.18
N ALA A 160 -4.95 13.83 -22.26
CA ALA A 160 -4.32 13.91 -20.94
C ALA A 160 -2.80 13.83 -21.09
N VAL A 161 -2.11 14.89 -20.66
CA VAL A 161 -0.64 14.96 -20.69
C VAL A 161 -0.02 14.74 -19.32
N ALA A 162 -0.76 15.02 -18.24
CA ALA A 162 -0.36 14.65 -16.89
C ALA A 162 -1.60 14.33 -16.06
N SER A 163 -1.44 13.52 -15.02
CA SER A 163 -2.50 13.27 -14.04
C SER A 163 -1.94 13.01 -12.66
N ALA A 164 -2.72 13.36 -11.64
CA ALA A 164 -2.46 13.02 -10.25
C ALA A 164 -3.72 12.42 -9.63
N GLN A 165 -3.60 11.39 -8.81
CA GLN A 165 -4.75 10.78 -8.14
C GLN A 165 -4.37 10.27 -6.75
N VAL A 166 -5.33 10.31 -5.82
CA VAL A 166 -5.18 9.66 -4.52
C VAL A 166 -5.53 8.18 -4.67
N ASN A 167 -4.60 7.28 -4.32
CA ASN A 167 -4.84 5.84 -4.35
C ASN A 167 -5.44 5.35 -3.03
N TRP A 168 -4.95 5.89 -1.91
CA TRP A 168 -5.50 5.66 -0.59
C TRP A 168 -5.24 6.85 0.33
N GLN A 169 -6.10 7.00 1.34
CA GLN A 169 -6.00 8.04 2.36
C GLN A 169 -6.29 7.43 3.74
N GLY A 170 -5.29 7.48 4.62
CA GLY A 170 -5.42 7.20 6.04
C GLY A 170 -5.57 8.48 6.86
N ARG A 171 -5.46 8.35 8.19
CA ARG A 171 -5.58 9.49 9.10
C ARG A 171 -4.41 10.49 8.99
N TYR A 172 -3.19 9.98 8.83
CA TYR A 172 -1.97 10.80 8.86
C TYR A 172 -1.24 10.86 7.51
N TYR A 173 -1.48 9.88 6.63
CA TYR A 173 -0.78 9.74 5.36
C TYR A 173 -1.76 9.39 4.24
N ALA A 174 -1.34 9.67 3.01
CA ALA A 174 -2.02 9.26 1.79
C ALA A 174 -0.98 8.89 0.74
N GLU A 175 -1.36 8.05 -0.22
CA GLU A 175 -0.57 7.81 -1.42
C GLU A 175 -1.18 8.53 -2.60
N ILE A 176 -0.31 9.23 -3.34
CA ILE A 176 -0.67 9.99 -4.52
C ILE A 176 0.16 9.45 -5.68
N SER A 177 -0.50 8.97 -6.72
CA SER A 177 0.13 8.65 -8.00
C SER A 177 0.22 9.91 -8.84
N VAL A 178 1.36 10.11 -9.49
CA VAL A 178 1.56 11.19 -10.48
C VAL A 178 2.09 10.57 -11.76
N GLN A 179 1.47 10.93 -12.88
CA GLN A 179 1.90 10.59 -14.23
C GLN A 179 2.11 11.89 -15.01
N THR A 180 3.24 12.01 -15.70
CA THR A 180 3.63 13.19 -16.50
C THR A 180 4.09 12.78 -17.87
#